data_AF-A0A511DUZ0-F1
#
_entry.id   AF-A0A511DUZ0-F1
#
_cell.length_a   1.000
_cell.length_b   1.000
_cell.length_c   1.000
_cell.angle_alpha   90.00
_cell.angle_beta   90.00
_cell.angle_gamma   90.00
#
_symmetry.space_group_name_H-M   'P 1'
#
loop_
_entity.id
_entity.type
_entity.pdbx_description
1 polymer ?
#
loop_
_entity_poly.entity_id
_entity_poly.type
_entity_poly.pdbx_seq_one_letter_code
_entity_poly.pdbx_strand_id
1 'polypeptide(L)'
;MTELNLSCPNVAGKSQVGYDFDAVRDVLTATFKFFKKPLGLKLPPYFDFNQFNGIAEVLNDFPVTYINVINSIGNGLVVDPETESVVIKPKGGFGGLGGDYVKPTALANVRALRQRLNPEIPIIGTGGIKSGMDVFEHVLCGANLVQIGTAFGYEGTPIFERISKELKEIMDKKGYKTLDDFRGKLKTI
;
A
#
# COMPACT_ATOMS: atom_id res chain seq x y z
N MET A 1 -9.74 15.63 2.29
CA MET A 1 -9.15 14.61 1.41
C MET A 1 -9.85 13.30 1.71
N THR A 2 -10.22 12.50 0.70
CA THR A 2 -11.00 11.27 0.90
C THR A 2 -10.24 10.08 0.31
N GLU A 3 -10.15 8.99 1.06
CA GLU A 3 -9.63 7.70 0.57
C GLU A 3 -10.80 6.73 0.37
N LEU A 4 -11.05 6.30 -0.86
CA LEU A 4 -12.02 5.24 -1.15
C LEU A 4 -11.30 3.88 -1.11
N ASN A 5 -11.75 3.02 -0.22
CA ASN A 5 -11.18 1.69 -0.06
C ASN A 5 -11.80 0.69 -1.03
N LEU A 6 -11.02 0.25 -2.02
CA LEU A 6 -11.41 -0.75 -3.03
C LEU A 6 -10.88 -2.15 -2.70
N SER A 7 -10.35 -2.37 -1.50
CA SER A 7 -9.46 -3.50 -1.19
C SER A 7 -9.83 -4.24 0.09
N CYS A 8 -11.06 -4.14 0.59
CA CYS A 8 -11.46 -4.79 1.83
C CYS A 8 -11.53 -6.34 1.66
N PRO A 9 -10.62 -7.13 2.27
CA PRO A 9 -10.57 -8.59 2.08
C PRO A 9 -11.51 -9.37 3.01
N ASN A 10 -12.22 -8.67 3.90
CA ASN A 10 -12.89 -9.26 5.06
C ASN A 10 -14.41 -9.32 4.94
N VAL A 11 -14.99 -8.84 3.83
CA VAL A 11 -16.44 -8.93 3.58
C VAL A 11 -16.77 -10.33 3.05
N ALA A 12 -17.58 -11.08 3.78
CA ALA A 12 -17.99 -12.41 3.38
C ALA A 12 -18.78 -12.38 2.05
N GLY A 13 -18.42 -13.28 1.12
CA GLY A 13 -19.11 -13.45 -0.16
C GLY A 13 -18.84 -12.37 -1.21
N LYS A 14 -17.91 -11.42 -0.97
CA LYS A 14 -17.54 -10.40 -1.96
C LYS A 14 -16.05 -10.48 -2.29
N SER A 15 -15.72 -10.54 -3.58
CA SER A 15 -14.36 -10.29 -4.06
C SER A 15 -13.96 -8.84 -3.76
N GLN A 16 -12.66 -8.60 -3.63
CA GLN A 16 -12.17 -7.24 -3.51
C GLN A 16 -12.33 -6.54 -4.85
N VAL A 17 -13.04 -5.40 -4.87
CA VAL A 17 -13.32 -4.64 -6.10
C VAL A 17 -12.04 -4.32 -6.87
N GLY A 18 -10.94 -4.03 -6.17
CA GLY A 18 -9.65 -3.73 -6.78
C GLY A 18 -9.05 -4.85 -7.64
N TYR A 19 -9.55 -6.09 -7.57
CA TYR A 19 -9.10 -7.18 -8.46
C TYR A 19 -9.95 -7.33 -9.73
N ASP A 20 -11.04 -6.58 -9.85
CA ASP A 20 -11.91 -6.57 -11.02
C ASP A 20 -11.83 -5.18 -11.66
N PHE A 21 -11.04 -5.04 -12.73
CA PHE A 21 -10.71 -3.74 -13.32
C PHE A 21 -11.89 -3.07 -14.01
N ASP A 22 -12.83 -3.86 -14.55
CA ASP A 22 -14.08 -3.35 -15.09
C ASP A 22 -14.96 -2.80 -13.95
N ALA A 23 -15.06 -3.53 -12.84
CA ALA A 23 -15.77 -3.05 -11.65
C ALA A 23 -15.10 -1.80 -11.05
N VAL A 24 -13.76 -1.69 -11.05
CA VAL A 24 -13.06 -0.45 -10.64
C VAL A 24 -13.46 0.70 -11.56
N ARG A 25 -13.46 0.49 -12.89
CA ARG A 25 -13.84 1.52 -13.87
C ARG A 25 -15.29 1.97 -13.68
N ASP A 26 -16.21 1.05 -13.43
CA ASP A 26 -17.62 1.36 -13.13
C ASP A 26 -17.76 2.17 -11.85
N VAL A 27 -17.08 1.76 -10.78
CA VAL A 27 -17.09 2.48 -9.49
C VAL A 27 -16.54 3.89 -9.64
N LEU A 28 -15.41 4.07 -10.33
CA LEU A 28 -14.82 5.40 -10.54
C LEU A 28 -15.71 6.25 -11.45
N THR A 29 -16.26 5.69 -12.53
CA THR A 29 -17.20 6.38 -13.41
C THR A 29 -18.42 6.88 -12.65
N ALA A 30 -19.00 6.04 -11.79
CA ALA A 30 -20.13 6.43 -10.96
C ALA A 30 -19.73 7.47 -9.90
N THR A 31 -18.57 7.29 -9.26
CA THR A 31 -18.08 8.17 -8.17
C THR A 31 -17.80 9.58 -8.68
N PHE A 32 -17.06 9.72 -9.78
CA PHE A 32 -16.68 11.03 -10.31
C PHE A 32 -17.84 11.80 -10.96
N LYS A 33 -18.99 11.16 -11.23
CA LYS A 33 -20.22 11.87 -11.63
C LYS A 33 -20.68 12.84 -10.55
N PHE A 34 -20.66 12.43 -9.28
CA PHE A 34 -21.16 13.24 -8.16
C PHE A 34 -20.07 13.76 -7.22
N PHE A 35 -18.96 13.03 -7.03
CA PHE A 35 -17.90 13.41 -6.12
C PHE A 35 -16.90 14.35 -6.81
N LYS A 36 -16.85 15.60 -6.35
CA LYS A 36 -16.02 16.67 -6.95
C LYS A 36 -14.84 17.12 -6.07
N LYS A 37 -14.65 16.50 -4.90
CA LYS A 37 -13.51 16.78 -4.00
C LYS A 37 -12.32 15.87 -4.34
N PRO A 38 -11.10 16.17 -3.86
CA PRO A 38 -9.95 15.28 -4.04
C PRO A 38 -10.21 13.86 -3.50
N LEU A 39 -10.11 12.88 -4.41
CA LEU A 39 -10.34 11.46 -4.13
C LEU A 39 -9.05 10.68 -4.38
N GLY A 40 -8.61 9.89 -3.40
CA GLY A 40 -7.59 8.87 -3.58
C GLY A 40 -8.15 7.48 -3.29
N LEU A 41 -7.37 6.45 -3.61
CA LEU A 41 -7.82 5.06 -3.57
C LEU A 41 -6.89 4.17 -2.73
N LYS A 42 -7.47 3.33 -1.86
CA LYS A 42 -6.73 2.24 -1.18
C LYS A 42 -6.91 0.93 -1.95
N LEU A 43 -5.81 0.44 -2.52
CA LEU A 43 -5.81 -0.70 -3.43
C LEU A 43 -5.24 -1.98 -2.76
N PRO A 44 -5.64 -3.16 -3.24
CA PRO A 44 -5.07 -4.42 -2.75
C PRO A 44 -3.65 -4.63 -3.31
N PRO A 45 -2.90 -5.62 -2.81
CA PRO A 45 -1.66 -6.03 -3.45
C PRO A 45 -1.92 -6.78 -4.77
N TYR A 46 -1.19 -6.44 -5.82
CA TYR A 46 -1.10 -7.23 -7.05
C TYR A 46 0.18 -8.06 -7.08
N PHE A 47 0.16 -9.14 -7.85
CA PHE A 47 1.21 -10.15 -7.88
C PHE A 47 1.68 -10.51 -9.30
N ASP A 48 0.98 -10.02 -10.33
CA ASP A 48 1.30 -10.27 -11.74
C ASP A 48 1.42 -8.95 -12.52
N PHE A 49 2.30 -8.89 -13.52
CA PHE A 49 2.48 -7.68 -14.34
C PHE A 49 1.25 -7.27 -15.15
N ASN A 50 0.41 -8.22 -15.57
CA ASN A 50 -0.85 -7.88 -16.22
C ASN A 50 -1.82 -7.20 -15.26
N GLN A 51 -1.80 -7.57 -13.98
CA GLN A 51 -2.61 -6.89 -12.96
C GLN A 51 -2.13 -5.45 -12.77
N PHE A 52 -0.81 -5.24 -12.69
CA PHE A 52 -0.23 -3.90 -12.59
C PHE A 52 -0.55 -3.03 -13.82
N ASN A 53 -0.52 -3.61 -15.02
CA ASN A 53 -0.89 -2.91 -16.25
C ASN A 53 -2.38 -2.53 -16.24
N GLY A 54 -3.26 -3.50 -15.96
CA GLY A 54 -4.71 -3.30 -16.02
C GLY A 54 -5.20 -2.27 -15.01
N ILE A 55 -4.73 -2.31 -13.75
CA ILE A 55 -5.13 -1.28 -12.78
C ILE A 55 -4.56 0.09 -13.17
N ALA A 56 -3.31 0.18 -13.62
CA ALA A 56 -2.71 1.46 -13.97
C ALA A 56 -3.40 2.12 -15.17
N GLU A 57 -3.78 1.33 -16.17
CA GLU A 57 -4.58 1.78 -17.31
C GLU A 57 -5.89 2.41 -16.85
N VAL A 58 -6.66 1.72 -16.01
CA VAL A 58 -7.91 2.26 -15.46
C VAL A 58 -7.64 3.56 -14.70
N LEU A 59 -6.67 3.58 -13.78
CA LEU A 59 -6.44 4.74 -12.92
C LEU A 59 -5.95 5.97 -13.67
N ASN A 60 -5.21 5.80 -14.77
CA ASN A 60 -4.73 6.90 -15.59
C ASN A 60 -5.86 7.63 -16.35
N ASP A 61 -7.03 6.99 -16.52
CA ASP A 61 -8.21 7.58 -17.18
C ASP A 61 -9.05 8.47 -16.24
N PHE A 62 -8.76 8.47 -14.94
CA PHE A 62 -9.56 9.19 -13.94
C PHE A 62 -8.74 10.24 -13.19
N PRO A 63 -9.38 11.32 -12.69
CA PRO A 63 -8.71 12.35 -11.90
C PRO A 63 -8.47 11.90 -10.44
N VAL A 64 -7.83 10.74 -10.28
CA VAL A 64 -7.43 10.20 -8.97
C VAL A 64 -6.27 11.02 -8.44
N THR A 65 -6.43 11.56 -7.23
CA THR A 65 -5.47 12.51 -6.63
C THR A 65 -4.33 11.85 -5.88
N TYR A 66 -4.46 10.56 -5.53
CA TYR A 66 -3.39 9.70 -5.04
C TYR A 66 -3.86 8.24 -4.98
N ILE A 67 -2.90 7.32 -4.90
CA ILE A 67 -3.18 5.94 -4.51
C ILE A 67 -2.45 5.58 -3.23
N ASN A 68 -2.98 4.62 -2.50
CA ASN A 68 -2.38 4.03 -1.32
C ASN A 68 -2.25 2.52 -1.54
N VAL A 69 -1.03 2.02 -1.51
CA VAL A 69 -0.70 0.62 -1.79
C VAL A 69 0.31 0.09 -0.78
N ILE A 70 0.04 -1.02 -0.10
CA ILE A 70 -1.06 -1.99 -0.29
C ILE A 70 -2.00 -1.99 0.92
N ASN A 71 -3.22 -2.51 0.75
CA ASN A 71 -3.97 -3.10 1.85
C ASN A 71 -3.35 -4.44 2.26
N SER A 72 -3.90 -5.12 3.27
CA SER A 72 -3.43 -6.43 3.71
C SER A 72 -3.37 -7.44 2.55
N ILE A 73 -2.39 -8.35 2.59
CA ILE A 73 -2.43 -9.56 1.75
C ILE A 73 -3.59 -10.42 2.26
N GLY A 74 -4.63 -10.55 1.45
CA GLY A 74 -5.90 -11.14 1.89
C GLY A 74 -5.84 -12.66 2.07
N ASN A 75 -6.61 -13.16 3.03
CA ASN A 75 -6.87 -14.59 3.25
C ASN A 75 -5.62 -15.44 3.56
N GLY A 76 -4.67 -14.88 4.32
CA GLY A 76 -3.66 -15.70 4.98
C GLY A 76 -4.26 -16.50 6.14
N LEU A 77 -3.54 -17.52 6.59
CA LEU A 77 -3.90 -18.36 7.72
C LEU A 77 -2.69 -18.47 8.66
N VAL A 78 -2.91 -18.23 9.95
CA VAL A 78 -1.90 -18.45 10.99
C VAL A 78 -2.42 -19.56 11.89
N VAL A 79 -1.59 -20.58 12.06
CA VAL A 79 -1.87 -21.79 12.83
C VAL A 79 -1.02 -21.75 14.10
N ASP A 80 -1.66 -22.02 15.23
CA ASP A 80 -0.98 -22.33 16.49
C ASP A 80 -0.74 -23.86 16.53
N PRO A 81 0.53 -24.32 16.46
CA PRO A 81 0.85 -25.74 16.44
C PRO A 81 0.62 -26.43 17.80
N GLU A 82 0.64 -25.70 18.91
CA GLU A 82 0.44 -26.29 20.24
C GLU A 82 -1.02 -26.62 20.51
N THR A 83 -1.92 -25.77 20.01
CA THR A 83 -3.37 -25.96 20.14
C THR A 83 -4.02 -26.57 18.90
N GLU A 84 -3.23 -26.86 17.85
CA GLU A 84 -3.68 -27.35 16.54
C GLU A 84 -4.84 -26.51 15.97
N SER A 85 -4.79 -25.19 16.17
CA SER A 85 -5.94 -24.31 15.93
C SER A 85 -5.58 -23.03 15.15
N VAL A 86 -6.61 -22.35 14.65
CA VAL A 86 -6.47 -21.03 14.02
C VAL A 86 -6.43 -19.94 15.08
N VAL A 87 -5.64 -18.88 14.84
CA VAL A 87 -5.45 -17.81 15.84
C VAL A 87 -6.51 -16.70 15.80
N ILE A 88 -7.44 -16.74 14.84
CA ILE A 88 -8.58 -15.81 14.76
C ILE A 88 -9.89 -16.56 14.48
N LYS A 89 -11.00 -16.09 15.06
CA LYS A 89 -12.33 -16.72 14.92
C LYS A 89 -13.04 -16.46 13.57
N PRO A 90 -13.07 -15.24 13.02
CA PRO A 90 -13.82 -14.97 11.79
C PRO A 90 -13.31 -15.78 10.61
N LYS A 91 -14.21 -16.11 9.66
CA LYS A 91 -13.89 -16.79 8.40
C LYS A 91 -13.08 -18.09 8.57
N GLY A 92 -13.22 -18.79 9.71
CA GLY A 92 -12.48 -20.03 9.98
C GLY A 92 -10.96 -19.83 10.05
N GLY A 93 -10.48 -18.67 10.51
CA GLY A 93 -9.05 -18.38 10.66
C GLY A 93 -8.47 -17.52 9.54
N PHE A 94 -9.17 -17.37 8.42
CA PHE A 94 -8.66 -16.62 7.27
C PHE A 94 -8.75 -15.10 7.50
N GLY A 95 -7.62 -14.41 7.37
CA GLY A 95 -7.50 -12.98 7.65
C GLY A 95 -6.55 -12.26 6.71
N GLY A 96 -6.53 -10.92 6.79
CA GLY A 96 -5.54 -10.10 6.10
C GLY A 96 -4.20 -10.12 6.84
N LEU A 97 -3.11 -10.39 6.13
CA LEU A 97 -1.75 -10.30 6.66
C LEU A 97 -1.23 -8.87 6.57
N GLY A 98 -0.49 -8.45 7.59
CA GLY A 98 0.23 -7.18 7.66
C GLY A 98 1.65 -7.40 8.19
N GLY A 99 2.31 -6.31 8.59
CA GLY A 99 3.65 -6.37 9.19
C GLY A 99 4.73 -6.85 8.23
N ASP A 100 5.76 -7.49 8.78
CA ASP A 100 6.97 -7.87 8.04
C ASP A 100 6.68 -8.76 6.83
N TYR A 101 5.70 -9.66 6.94
CA TYR A 101 5.29 -10.58 5.88
C TYR A 101 4.95 -9.90 4.57
N VAL A 102 4.43 -8.66 4.62
CA VAL A 102 3.94 -7.97 3.42
C VAL A 102 4.93 -6.98 2.84
N LYS A 103 6.09 -6.74 3.49
CA LYS A 103 7.05 -5.71 3.09
C LYS A 103 7.50 -5.86 1.63
N PRO A 104 7.99 -7.03 1.17
CA PRO A 104 8.47 -7.18 -0.21
C PRO A 104 7.35 -6.95 -1.23
N THR A 105 6.15 -7.45 -0.96
CA THR A 105 4.96 -7.23 -1.80
C THR A 105 4.59 -5.76 -1.88
N ALA A 106 4.64 -5.04 -0.76
CA ALA A 106 4.33 -3.62 -0.71
C ALA A 106 5.33 -2.80 -1.53
N LEU A 107 6.64 -3.07 -1.38
CA LEU A 107 7.69 -2.42 -2.18
C LEU A 107 7.51 -2.69 -3.67
N ALA A 108 7.21 -3.94 -4.06
CA ALA A 108 6.95 -4.31 -5.44
C ALA A 108 5.74 -3.55 -6.02
N ASN A 109 4.66 -3.41 -5.26
CA ASN A 109 3.46 -2.70 -5.68
C ASN A 109 3.71 -1.19 -5.85
N VAL A 110 4.39 -0.56 -4.89
CA VAL A 110 4.81 0.86 -5.00
C VAL A 110 5.65 1.05 -6.26
N ARG A 111 6.67 0.20 -6.47
CA ARG A 111 7.59 0.31 -7.61
C ARG A 111 6.89 0.10 -8.94
N ALA A 112 6.10 -0.98 -9.05
CA ALA A 112 5.44 -1.37 -10.28
C ALA A 112 4.41 -0.32 -10.72
N LEU A 113 3.65 0.25 -9.77
CA LEU A 113 2.67 1.28 -10.07
C LEU A 113 3.32 2.64 -10.33
N ARG A 114 4.42 2.99 -9.65
CA ARG A 114 5.19 4.20 -9.97
C ARG A 114 5.70 4.18 -11.42
N GLN A 115 6.02 3.02 -11.97
CA GLN A 115 6.46 2.88 -13.37
C GLN A 115 5.34 2.99 -14.41
N ARG A 116 4.07 2.87 -14.01
CA ARG A 116 2.93 2.72 -14.93
C ARG A 116 1.90 3.84 -14.81
N LEU A 117 1.81 4.47 -13.65
CA LEU A 117 0.89 5.57 -13.40
C LEU A 117 1.44 6.89 -13.95
N ASN A 118 0.53 7.78 -14.30
CA ASN A 118 0.85 9.17 -14.58
C ASN A 118 1.69 9.76 -13.42
N PRO A 119 2.78 10.49 -13.70
CA PRO A 119 3.73 10.95 -12.68
C PRO A 119 3.07 11.84 -11.62
N GLU A 120 2.00 12.56 -12.01
CA GLU A 120 1.20 13.42 -11.15
C GLU A 120 0.39 12.67 -10.09
N ILE A 121 0.19 11.36 -10.22
CA ILE A 121 -0.51 10.55 -9.23
C ILE A 121 0.48 10.20 -8.10
N PRO A 122 0.35 10.79 -6.90
CA PRO A 122 1.21 10.45 -5.77
C PRO A 122 0.86 9.06 -5.24
N ILE A 123 1.86 8.39 -4.67
CA ILE A 123 1.73 7.04 -4.11
C ILE A 123 2.02 7.10 -2.62
N ILE A 124 1.10 6.58 -1.81
CA ILE A 124 1.32 6.29 -0.39
C ILE A 124 1.74 4.82 -0.29
N GLY A 125 2.96 4.57 0.20
CA GLY A 125 3.48 3.24 0.46
C GLY A 125 3.03 2.70 1.81
N THR A 126 2.38 1.54 1.83
CA THR A 126 1.81 0.93 3.02
C THR A 126 2.14 -0.56 3.07
N GLY A 127 2.74 -1.01 4.17
CA GLY A 127 3.02 -2.42 4.40
C GLY A 127 4.44 -2.67 4.88
N GLY A 128 4.58 -3.33 6.03
CA GLY A 128 5.87 -3.77 6.57
C GLY A 128 6.81 -2.65 7.04
N ILE A 129 6.29 -1.46 7.36
CA ILE A 129 7.09 -0.36 7.89
C ILE A 129 7.14 -0.45 9.41
N LYS A 130 8.34 -0.64 9.96
CA LYS A 130 8.63 -0.62 11.40
C LYS A 130 9.86 0.23 11.78
N SER A 131 10.60 0.71 10.78
CA SER A 131 11.82 1.51 10.94
C SER A 131 11.95 2.60 9.88
N GLY A 132 12.84 3.56 10.11
CA GLY A 132 13.24 4.57 9.13
C GLY A 132 13.87 3.98 7.88
N MET A 133 14.51 2.80 7.97
CA MET A 133 15.01 2.07 6.81
C MET A 133 13.86 1.59 5.91
N ASP A 134 12.77 1.10 6.50
CA ASP A 134 11.60 0.67 5.71
C ASP A 134 10.96 1.87 5.00
N VAL A 135 10.91 3.04 5.64
CA VAL A 135 10.44 4.28 4.99
C VAL A 135 11.38 4.66 3.85
N PHE A 136 12.70 4.60 4.08
CA PHE A 136 13.69 4.88 3.04
C PHE A 136 13.50 3.97 1.81
N GLU A 137 13.30 2.66 2.02
CA GLU A 137 13.06 1.71 0.93
C GLU A 137 11.75 1.97 0.17
N HIS A 138 10.65 2.28 0.86
CA HIS A 138 9.38 2.64 0.23
C HIS A 138 9.49 3.90 -0.63
N VAL A 139 10.15 4.95 -0.11
CA VAL A 139 10.39 6.18 -0.87
C VAL A 139 11.32 5.90 -2.05
N LEU A 140 12.39 5.13 -1.86
CA LEU A 140 13.32 4.72 -2.94
C LEU A 140 12.58 3.97 -4.06
N CYS A 141 11.57 3.17 -3.72
CA CYS A 141 10.70 2.49 -4.70
C CYS A 141 9.73 3.44 -5.43
N GLY A 142 9.42 4.61 -4.88
CA GLY A 142 8.59 5.63 -5.54
C GLY A 142 7.48 6.24 -4.70
N ALA A 143 7.39 5.93 -3.41
CA ALA A 143 6.37 6.49 -2.53
C ALA A 143 6.61 7.98 -2.23
N ASN A 144 5.54 8.77 -2.23
CA ASN A 144 5.51 10.18 -1.80
C ASN A 144 5.27 10.30 -0.29
N LEU A 145 4.43 9.43 0.24
CA LEU A 145 4.09 9.32 1.65
C LEU A 145 4.15 7.84 2.06
N VAL A 146 4.12 7.59 3.36
CA VAL A 146 4.05 6.23 3.91
C VAL A 146 2.97 6.11 4.98
N GLN A 147 2.38 4.93 5.13
CA GLN A 147 1.44 4.61 6.20
C GLN A 147 1.95 3.44 7.05
N ILE A 148 1.76 3.54 8.36
CA ILE A 148 2.20 2.54 9.33
C ILE A 148 0.96 1.88 9.95
N GLY A 149 0.83 0.57 9.77
CA GLY A 149 -0.31 -0.23 10.27
C GLY A 149 0.07 -1.09 11.47
N THR A 150 0.60 -2.29 11.21
CA THR A 150 0.91 -3.30 12.23
C THR A 150 1.83 -2.78 13.34
N ALA A 151 2.94 -2.13 12.99
CA ALA A 151 3.86 -1.60 13.98
C ALA A 151 3.23 -0.50 14.86
N PHE A 152 2.38 0.35 14.27
CA PHE A 152 1.59 1.34 15.03
C PHE A 152 0.60 0.65 15.99
N GLY A 153 0.00 -0.47 15.59
CA GLY A 153 -0.88 -1.25 16.46
C GLY A 153 -0.19 -1.78 17.72
N TYR A 154 1.13 -2.00 17.68
CA TYR A 154 1.92 -2.44 18.85
C TYR A 154 2.56 -1.28 19.63
N GLU A 155 3.09 -0.28 18.94
CA GLU A 155 3.90 0.79 19.55
C GLU A 155 3.11 2.06 19.87
N GLY A 156 1.97 2.27 19.20
CA GLY A 156 1.19 3.51 19.32
C GLY A 156 1.87 4.71 18.65
N THR A 157 1.53 5.92 19.09
CA THR A 157 2.02 7.19 18.49
C THR A 157 3.53 7.45 18.60
N PRO A 158 4.30 6.96 19.60
CA PRO A 158 5.75 7.16 19.66
C PRO A 158 6.53 6.69 18.43
N ILE A 159 5.98 5.74 17.67
CA ILE A 159 6.58 5.21 16.44
C ILE A 159 6.91 6.31 15.43
N PHE A 160 6.11 7.37 15.35
CA PHE A 160 6.29 8.43 14.36
C PHE A 160 7.55 9.25 14.63
N GLU A 161 7.85 9.55 15.90
CA GLU A 161 9.07 10.28 16.28
C GLU A 161 10.32 9.43 16.03
N ARG A 162 10.28 8.16 16.47
CA ARG A 162 11.38 7.21 16.30
C ARG A 162 11.73 7.00 14.83
N ILE A 163 10.76 6.66 13.99
CA ILE A 163 10.98 6.41 12.57
C ILE A 163 11.43 7.67 11.83
N SER A 164 10.93 8.85 12.20
CA SER A 164 11.37 10.11 11.61
C SER A 164 12.84 10.40 11.91
N LYS A 165 13.28 10.13 13.14
CA LYS A 165 14.69 10.25 13.53
C LYS A 165 15.57 9.28 12.76
N GLU A 166 15.20 8.00 12.73
CA GLU A 166 15.93 6.95 11.99
C GLU A 166 16.06 7.30 10.49
N LEU A 167 14.99 7.79 9.86
CA LEU A 167 15.03 8.21 8.46
C LEU A 167 15.98 9.39 8.24
N LYS A 168 15.94 10.38 9.14
CA LYS A 168 16.85 11.54 9.07
C LYS A 168 18.31 11.11 9.19
N GLU A 169 18.64 10.19 10.09
CA GLU A 169 20.00 9.65 10.21
C GLU A 169 20.48 8.94 8.94
N ILE A 170 19.58 8.18 8.28
CA ILE A 170 19.87 7.54 6.98
C ILE A 170 20.11 8.59 5.89
N MET A 171 19.28 9.63 5.84
CA MET A 171 19.42 10.74 4.87
C MET A 171 20.74 11.50 5.08
N ASP A 172 21.05 11.87 6.33
CA ASP A 172 22.28 12.58 6.69
C ASP A 172 23.51 11.74 6.29
N LYS A 173 23.52 10.43 6.59
CA LYS A 173 24.62 9.52 6.23
C LYS A 173 24.82 9.38 4.72
N LYS A 174 23.74 9.49 3.92
CA LYS A 174 23.78 9.37 2.45
C LYS A 174 23.92 10.72 1.73
N GLY A 175 23.92 11.84 2.47
CA GLY A 175 23.98 13.18 1.89
C GLY A 175 22.68 13.63 1.20
N TYR A 176 21.53 13.04 1.56
CA TYR A 176 20.23 13.47 1.07
C TYR A 176 19.65 14.58 1.95
N LYS A 177 19.10 15.62 1.34
CA LYS A 177 18.46 16.77 2.00
C LYS A 177 16.94 16.68 1.97
N THR A 178 16.38 16.10 0.90
CA THR A 178 14.94 15.96 0.69
C THR A 178 14.59 14.54 0.25
N LEU A 179 13.31 14.16 0.39
CA LEU A 179 12.83 12.87 -0.12
C LEU A 179 12.97 12.78 -1.64
N ASP A 180 12.88 13.90 -2.36
CA ASP A 180 13.00 13.96 -3.82
C ASP A 180 14.42 13.62 -4.30
N ASP A 181 15.43 13.74 -3.42
CA ASP A 181 16.80 13.36 -3.73
C ASP A 181 16.94 11.86 -4.00
N PHE A 182 16.01 11.03 -3.52
CA PHE A 182 16.07 9.58 -3.70
C PHE A 182 14.74 8.91 -4.06
N ARG A 183 13.61 9.62 -4.05
CA ARG A 183 12.31 9.05 -4.42
C ARG A 183 12.35 8.44 -5.82
N GLY A 184 11.98 7.16 -5.93
CA GLY A 184 11.92 6.45 -7.20
C GLY A 184 13.29 6.19 -7.86
N LYS A 185 14.41 6.43 -7.16
CA LYS A 185 15.77 6.25 -7.69
C LYS A 185 16.37 4.87 -7.38
N LEU A 186 15.54 3.86 -7.14
CA LEU A 186 15.98 2.48 -7.00
C LEU A 186 16.77 2.05 -8.25
N LYS A 187 18.01 1.59 -8.05
CA LYS A 187 18.88 1.12 -9.13
C LYS A 187 18.51 -0.31 -9.53
N THR A 188 18.53 -0.60 -10.83
CA THR A 188 18.45 -1.94 -11.40
C THR A 188 19.85 -2.43 -11.79
N ILE A 189 20.06 -3.75 -11.77
CA ILE A 189 21.32 -4.40 -12.18
C ILE A 189 21.16 -4.92 -13.60
#